data_AF-A0A7C6Z3N6-F1
#
_entry.id   AF-A0A7C6Z3N6-F1
#
_cell.length_a   1.000
_cell.length_b   1.000
_cell.length_c   1.000
_cell.angle_alpha   90.00
_cell.angle_beta   90.00
_cell.angle_gamma   90.00
#
_symmetry.space_group_name_H-M   'P 1'
#
loop_
_entity.id
_entity.type
_entity.pdbx_description
1 polymer ?
#
loop_
_entity_poly.entity_id
_entity_poly.type
_entity_poly.pdbx_seq_one_letter_code
_entity_poly.pdbx_strand_id
1 'polypeptide(L)'
;MSIQEKQNLTEKQLSILNSEMEKHKKSTGLAYVLWFFFGTLGIHKFYIGNTKWGVAYLALGIIGWVSMLTGGTAALAEGGQSGVGVGTFGLLCLILVGIFLLVDLFTIPKQLRKVYEVAEAKTIKGFTA
;
A
#
# COMPACT_ATOMS: atom_id res chain seq x y z
N MET A 1 -7.10 -15.94 16.85
CA MET A 1 -6.60 -17.33 16.71
C MET A 1 -5.21 -17.53 17.33
N SER A 2 -4.44 -16.49 17.67
CA SER A 2 -3.04 -16.63 18.13
C SER A 2 -2.81 -16.85 19.63
N ILE A 3 -3.72 -16.43 20.51
CA ILE A 3 -3.44 -16.44 21.96
C ILE A 3 -3.32 -17.87 22.51
N GLN A 4 -4.20 -18.79 22.10
CA GLN A 4 -4.18 -20.19 22.56
C GLN A 4 -2.98 -20.98 21.98
N GLU A 5 -2.56 -20.67 20.75
CA GLU A 5 -1.38 -21.30 20.15
C GLU A 5 -0.09 -20.85 20.86
N LYS A 6 0.03 -19.55 21.18
CA LYS A 6 1.18 -19.04 21.94
C LYS A 6 1.32 -19.66 23.32
N GLN A 7 0.21 -20.04 23.95
CA GLN A 7 0.20 -20.69 25.27
C GLN A 7 0.65 -22.16 25.25
N ASN A 8 0.60 -22.82 24.09
CA ASN A 8 1.05 -24.21 23.94
C ASN A 8 2.52 -24.33 23.52
N LEU A 9 3.21 -23.21 23.25
CA LEU A 9 4.62 -23.22 22.86
C LEU A 9 5.54 -23.33 24.08
N THR A 10 6.62 -24.09 23.94
CA THR A 10 7.71 -24.14 24.94
C THR A 10 8.41 -22.76 25.01
N GLU A 11 8.97 -22.39 26.17
CA GLU A 11 9.69 -21.12 26.36
C GLU A 11 10.75 -20.85 25.28
N LYS A 12 11.49 -21.88 24.86
CA LYS A 12 12.44 -21.80 23.73
C LYS A 12 11.74 -21.41 22.42
N GLN A 13 10.60 -22.02 22.10
CA GLN A 13 9.85 -21.72 20.87
C GLN A 13 9.25 -20.31 20.90
N LEU A 14 8.78 -19.85 22.07
CA LEU A 14 8.27 -18.49 22.25
C LEU A 14 9.38 -17.44 22.06
N SER A 15 10.57 -17.69 22.58
CA SER A 15 11.75 -16.83 22.37
C SER A 15 12.15 -16.75 20.89
N ILE A 16 12.16 -17.89 20.19
CA ILE A 16 12.43 -17.92 18.74
C ILE A 16 11.34 -17.19 17.95
N LEU A 17 10.06 -17.39 18.29
CA LEU A 17 8.94 -16.69 17.67
C LEU A 17 9.08 -15.17 17.82
N ASN A 18 9.38 -14.68 19.02
CA ASN A 18 9.58 -13.25 19.26
C ASN A 18 10.76 -12.70 18.44
N SER A 19 11.86 -13.45 18.35
CA SER A 19 13.01 -13.09 17.52
C SER A 19 12.66 -13.01 16.03
N GLU A 20 11.88 -13.95 15.52
CA GLU A 20 11.36 -13.91 14.14
C GLU A 20 10.38 -12.75 13.92
N MET A 21 9.49 -12.48 14.87
CA MET A 21 8.53 -11.39 14.77
C MET A 21 9.20 -10.00 14.80
N GLU A 22 10.28 -9.83 15.56
CA GLU A 22 11.08 -8.61 15.54
C GLU A 22 11.71 -8.36 14.17
N LYS A 23 12.14 -9.41 13.44
CA LYS A 23 12.63 -9.27 12.05
C LYS A 23 11.52 -8.85 11.08
N HIS A 24 10.28 -9.22 11.34
CA HIS A 24 9.12 -8.89 10.50
C HIS A 24 8.43 -7.57 10.88
N LYS A 25 8.98 -6.83 11.85
CA LYS A 25 8.45 -5.56 12.36
C LYS A 25 8.55 -4.39 11.37
N LYS A 26 7.52 -4.24 10.53
CA LYS A 26 7.25 -3.05 9.71
C LYS A 26 6.64 -1.89 10.50
N SER A 27 7.24 -0.70 10.39
CA SER A 27 6.77 0.49 11.10
C SER A 27 5.54 1.10 10.43
N THR A 28 4.46 1.26 11.20
CA THR A 28 3.24 1.98 10.75
C THR A 28 3.57 3.45 10.42
N GLY A 29 4.44 4.08 11.20
CA GLY A 29 4.88 5.46 10.94
C GLY A 29 5.57 5.60 9.59
N LEU A 30 6.44 4.64 9.25
CA LEU A 30 7.14 4.63 7.97
C LEU A 30 6.17 4.43 6.81
N ALA A 31 5.13 3.60 6.98
CA ALA A 31 4.06 3.45 6.00
C ALA A 31 3.30 4.77 5.73
N TYR A 32 3.05 5.59 6.76
CA TYR A 32 2.45 6.91 6.58
C TYR A 32 3.38 7.91 5.91
N VAL A 33 4.69 7.87 6.21
CA VAL A 33 5.68 8.71 5.51
C VAL A 33 5.71 8.37 4.02
N LEU A 34 5.75 7.06 3.68
CA LEU A 34 5.68 6.61 2.29
C LEU A 34 4.36 7.00 1.61
N TRP A 35 3.24 6.95 2.34
CA TRP A 35 1.95 7.36 1.83
C TRP A 35 1.91 8.87 1.53
N PHE A 36 2.52 9.71 2.37
CA PHE A 36 2.53 11.16 2.18
C PHE A 36 3.40 11.58 0.97
N PHE A 37 4.60 11.04 0.85
CA PHE A 37 5.52 11.41 -0.25
C PHE A 37 5.23 10.69 -1.57
N PHE A 38 4.80 9.43 -1.50
CA PHE A 38 4.67 8.55 -2.66
C PHE A 38 3.26 7.96 -2.81
N GLY A 39 2.25 8.63 -2.23
CA GLY A 39 0.87 8.16 -2.26
C GLY A 39 0.34 7.94 -3.67
N THR A 40 0.51 8.92 -4.57
CA THR A 40 0.04 8.80 -5.96
C THR A 40 0.76 7.71 -6.75
N LEU A 41 1.95 7.30 -6.31
CA LEU A 41 2.73 6.21 -6.88
C LEU A 41 2.43 4.85 -6.22
N GLY A 42 1.70 4.83 -5.11
CA GLY A 42 1.30 3.60 -4.41
C GLY A 42 2.42 2.90 -3.63
N ILE A 43 3.55 3.57 -3.35
CA ILE A 43 4.72 2.92 -2.73
C ILE A 43 4.43 2.39 -1.32
N HIS A 44 3.51 3.02 -0.59
CA HIS A 44 3.05 2.55 0.72
C HIS A 44 2.47 1.13 0.66
N LYS A 45 1.79 0.74 -0.43
CA LYS A 45 1.25 -0.61 -0.62
C LYS A 45 2.35 -1.66 -0.84
N PHE A 46 3.41 -1.30 -1.56
CA PHE A 46 4.58 -2.17 -1.73
C PHE A 46 5.30 -2.41 -0.41
N TYR A 47 5.45 -1.36 0.42
CA TYR A 47 6.06 -1.49 1.75
C TYR A 47 5.29 -2.47 2.62
N ILE A 48 3.96 -2.45 2.58
CA ILE A 48 3.12 -3.35 3.39
C ILE A 48 3.19 -4.80 2.88
N GLY A 49 3.66 -5.04 1.65
CA GLY A 49 3.71 -6.37 1.01
C GLY A 49 2.48 -6.69 0.17
N ASN A 50 1.67 -5.68 -0.15
CA ASN A 50 0.49 -5.83 -1.00
C ASN A 50 0.79 -5.39 -2.44
N THR A 51 1.66 -6.14 -3.12
CA THR A 51 2.21 -5.82 -4.44
C THR A 51 1.13 -5.63 -5.51
N LYS A 52 0.07 -6.43 -5.50
CA LYS A 52 -1.03 -6.32 -6.48
C LYS A 52 -1.68 -4.93 -6.45
N TRP A 53 -1.99 -4.46 -5.26
CA TRP A 53 -2.55 -3.12 -5.08
C TRP A 53 -1.52 -2.02 -5.36
N GLY A 54 -0.26 -2.21 -4.95
CA GLY A 54 0.80 -1.26 -5.28
C GLY A 54 0.94 -1.05 -6.79
N VAL A 55 0.94 -2.12 -7.58
CA VAL A 55 1.01 -2.04 -9.05
C VAL A 55 -0.23 -1.34 -9.63
N ALA A 56 -1.42 -1.60 -9.10
CA ALA A 56 -2.64 -0.92 -9.55
C ALA A 56 -2.56 0.59 -9.33
N TYR A 57 -2.10 1.03 -8.16
CA TYR A 57 -1.88 2.46 -7.88
C TYR A 57 -0.79 3.06 -8.77
N LEU A 58 0.30 2.34 -8.97
CA LEU A 58 1.39 2.80 -9.84
C LEU A 58 0.90 3.00 -11.28
N ALA A 59 0.16 2.04 -11.84
CA ALA A 59 -0.40 2.13 -13.17
C ALA A 59 -1.41 3.29 -13.28
N LEU A 60 -2.35 3.39 -12.33
CA LEU A 60 -3.34 4.48 -12.30
C LEU A 60 -2.69 5.86 -12.12
N GLY A 61 -1.66 5.96 -11.26
CA GLY A 61 -0.92 7.19 -11.03
C GLY A 61 -0.14 7.63 -12.27
N ILE A 62 0.55 6.71 -12.94
CA ILE A 62 1.27 7.00 -14.19
C ILE A 62 0.28 7.41 -15.28
N ILE A 63 -0.82 6.67 -15.47
CA ILE A 63 -1.84 7.01 -16.47
C ILE A 63 -2.46 8.38 -16.17
N GLY A 64 -2.83 8.64 -14.91
CA GLY A 64 -3.39 9.92 -14.48
C GLY A 64 -2.44 11.10 -14.71
N TRP A 65 -1.18 10.97 -14.32
CA TRP A 65 -0.16 12.01 -14.51
C TRP A 65 0.18 12.22 -15.99
N VAL A 66 0.33 11.16 -16.77
CA VAL A 66 0.62 11.25 -18.22
C VAL A 66 -0.54 11.88 -18.96
N SER A 67 -1.78 11.42 -18.72
CA SER A 67 -2.98 12.02 -19.34
C SER A 67 -3.16 13.48 -18.93
N MET A 68 -2.90 13.83 -17.66
CA MET A 68 -2.97 15.21 -17.20
C MET A 68 -1.88 16.10 -17.82
N LEU A 69 -0.66 15.58 -17.97
CA LEU A 69 0.44 16.32 -18.60
C LEU A 69 0.19 16.50 -20.10
N THR A 70 -0.17 15.45 -20.83
CA THR A 70 -0.47 15.52 -22.28
C THR A 70 -1.69 16.38 -22.58
N GLY A 71 -2.77 16.23 -21.81
CA GLY A 71 -3.98 17.04 -21.98
C GLY A 71 -3.80 18.48 -21.53
N GLY A 72 -3.04 18.71 -20.45
CA GLY A 72 -2.75 20.03 -19.92
C GLY A 72 -1.83 20.85 -20.83
N THR A 73 -0.77 20.26 -21.39
CA THR A 73 0.09 20.97 -22.35
C THR A 73 -0.65 21.28 -23.65
N ALA A 74 -1.45 20.35 -24.16
CA ALA A 74 -2.27 20.57 -25.35
C ALA A 74 -3.31 21.69 -25.14
N ALA A 75 -3.97 21.72 -23.97
CA ALA A 75 -4.95 22.76 -23.63
C ALA A 75 -4.33 24.16 -23.44
N LEU A 76 -3.04 24.24 -23.10
CA LEU A 76 -2.33 25.51 -22.92
C LEU A 76 -1.62 26.00 -24.20
N ALA A 77 -1.20 25.08 -25.09
CA ALA A 77 -0.45 25.42 -26.31
C ALA A 77 -1.36 25.67 -27.52
N GLU A 78 -2.45 24.93 -27.64
CA GLU A 78 -3.45 25.13 -28.67
C GLU A 78 -4.68 25.70 -27.97
N GLY A 79 -5.25 26.81 -28.46
CA GLY A 79 -6.57 27.30 -28.02
C GLY A 79 -7.72 26.34 -28.37
N GLY A 80 -7.40 25.05 -28.52
CA GLY A 80 -8.20 23.98 -29.07
C GLY A 80 -8.99 23.26 -27.99
N GLN A 81 -10.29 23.17 -28.23
CA GLN A 81 -11.28 22.40 -27.48
C GLN A 81 -10.96 20.89 -27.42
N SER A 82 -9.91 20.41 -28.11
CA SER A 82 -9.45 19.02 -28.20
C SER A 82 -8.56 18.57 -27.03
N GLY A 83 -7.76 19.45 -26.42
CA GLY A 83 -6.90 19.12 -25.26
C GLY A 83 -7.69 18.88 -23.96
N VAL A 84 -8.90 19.45 -23.90
CA VAL A 84 -9.80 19.40 -22.74
C VAL A 84 -10.23 17.97 -22.42
N GLY A 85 -10.49 17.13 -23.43
CA GLY A 85 -10.97 15.76 -23.22
C GLY A 85 -9.95 14.86 -22.50
N VAL A 86 -8.68 14.94 -22.91
CA VAL A 86 -7.61 14.12 -22.31
C VAL A 86 -7.20 14.65 -20.93
N GLY A 87 -7.15 15.99 -20.77
CA GLY A 87 -6.82 16.62 -19.50
C GLY A 87 -7.87 16.39 -18.41
N THR A 88 -9.16 16.46 -18.77
CA THR A 88 -10.27 16.19 -17.83
C THR A 88 -10.31 14.71 -17.42
N PHE A 89 -10.02 13.78 -18.33
CA PHE A 89 -9.88 12.36 -18.01
C PHE A 89 -8.74 12.09 -17.02
N GLY A 90 -7.57 12.73 -17.22
CA GLY A 90 -6.45 12.68 -16.29
C GLY A 90 -6.81 13.21 -14.90
N LEU A 91 -7.51 14.35 -14.83
CA LEU A 91 -7.97 14.92 -13.57
C LEU A 91 -8.95 14.01 -12.83
N LEU A 92 -9.93 13.40 -13.53
CA LEU A 92 -10.86 12.44 -12.94
C LEU A 92 -10.12 11.22 -12.36
N CYS A 93 -9.14 10.68 -13.09
CA CYS A 93 -8.30 9.59 -12.58
C CYS A 93 -7.53 9.99 -11.31
N LEU A 94 -6.96 11.20 -11.27
CA LEU A 94 -6.22 11.67 -10.09
C LEU A 94 -7.15 11.94 -8.89
N ILE A 95 -8.37 12.44 -9.11
CA ILE A 95 -9.38 12.58 -8.06
C ILE A 95 -9.74 11.21 -7.49
N LEU A 96 -9.94 10.20 -8.35
CA LEU A 96 -10.21 8.83 -7.93
C LEU A 96 -9.06 8.27 -7.09
N VAL A 97 -7.81 8.43 -7.55
CA VAL A 97 -6.60 8.04 -6.78
C VAL A 97 -6.52 8.79 -5.46
N GLY A 98 -6.88 10.07 -5.42
CA GLY A 98 -6.96 10.88 -4.21
C GLY A 98 -7.97 10.33 -3.19
N ILE A 99 -9.17 9.97 -3.63
CA ILE A 99 -10.19 9.32 -2.78
C ILE A 99 -9.65 7.99 -2.25
N PHE A 100 -9.02 7.20 -3.11
CA PHE A 100 -8.40 5.93 -2.75
C PHE A 100 -7.27 6.10 -1.71
N LEU A 101 -6.47 7.16 -1.82
CA LEU A 101 -5.48 7.51 -0.82
C LEU A 101 -6.08 7.87 0.54
N LEU A 102 -7.23 8.57 0.55
CA LEU A 102 -7.96 8.84 1.79
C LEU A 102 -8.48 7.55 2.44
N VAL A 103 -8.97 6.59 1.65
CA VAL A 103 -9.38 5.28 2.16
C VAL A 103 -8.18 4.51 2.71
N ASP A 104 -7.02 4.59 2.05
CA ASP A 104 -5.81 3.94 2.52
C ASP A 104 -5.31 4.48 3.85
N LEU A 105 -5.55 5.77 4.18
CA LEU A 105 -5.23 6.33 5.50
C LEU A 105 -5.81 5.49 6.64
N PHE A 106 -7.06 5.04 6.50
CA PHE A 106 -7.72 4.17 7.48
C PHE A 106 -7.37 2.69 7.32
N THR A 107 -6.92 2.28 6.13
CA THR A 107 -6.72 0.88 5.77
C THR A 107 -5.29 0.41 6.05
N ILE A 108 -4.28 1.29 6.02
CA ILE A 108 -2.87 1.01 6.36
C ILE A 108 -2.72 0.24 7.69
N PRO A 109 -3.25 0.71 8.84
CA PRO A 109 -3.06 0.00 10.11
C PRO A 109 -3.76 -1.38 10.12
N LYS A 110 -4.87 -1.52 9.38
CA LYS A 110 -5.54 -2.82 9.22
C LYS A 110 -4.69 -3.77 8.36
N GLN A 111 -4.06 -3.28 7.29
CA GLN A 111 -3.25 -4.09 6.39
C GLN A 111 -1.95 -4.55 7.05
N LEU A 112 -1.26 -3.69 7.82
CA LEU A 112 -0.08 -4.09 8.57
C LEU A 112 -0.40 -5.23 9.54
N ARG A 113 -1.46 -5.09 10.36
CA ARG A 113 -1.84 -6.13 11.33
C ARG A 113 -2.09 -7.49 10.68
N LYS A 114 -2.76 -7.54 9.53
CA LYS A 114 -2.97 -8.79 8.80
C LYS A 114 -1.66 -9.43 8.33
N VAL A 115 -0.71 -8.62 7.86
CA VAL A 115 0.62 -9.12 7.43
C VAL A 115 1.37 -9.71 8.61
N TYR A 116 1.30 -9.06 9.77
CA TYR A 116 1.86 -9.59 11.02
C TYR A 116 1.22 -10.90 11.46
N GLU A 117 -0.11 -10.98 11.45
CA GLU A 117 -0.85 -12.19 11.83
C GLU A 117 -0.50 -13.39 10.93
N VAL A 118 -0.37 -13.15 9.63
CA VAL A 118 0.02 -14.21 8.67
C VAL A 118 1.46 -14.66 8.88
N ALA A 119 2.39 -13.73 9.12
CA ALA A 119 3.78 -14.07 9.42
C ALA A 119 3.87 -14.89 10.73
N GLU A 120 3.14 -14.46 11.76
CA GLU A 120 3.08 -15.15 13.05
C GLU A 120 2.52 -16.58 12.91
N ALA A 121 1.38 -16.73 12.23
CA ALA A 121 0.74 -18.04 12.01
C ALA A 121 1.64 -18.99 11.20
N LYS A 122 2.38 -18.47 10.22
CA LYS A 122 3.33 -19.27 9.43
C LYS A 122 4.46 -19.81 10.29
N THR A 123 5.01 -19.00 11.18
CA THR A 123 6.09 -19.40 12.09
C THR A 123 5.60 -20.42 13.12
N ILE A 124 4.43 -20.19 13.72
CA ILE A 124 3.80 -21.14 14.67
C ILE A 124 3.57 -22.50 14.00
N LYS A 125 2.98 -22.51 12.79
CA LYS A 125 2.77 -23.74 12.03
C LYS A 125 4.08 -24.48 11.74
N GLY A 126 5.19 -23.76 11.57
CA GLY A 126 6.52 -24.35 11.41
C GLY A 126 7.09 -25.02 12.65
N PHE A 127 6.58 -24.71 13.85
CA PHE A 127 6.97 -25.38 15.10
C PHE A 127 6.09 -26.59 15.45
N THR A 128 4.87 -26.63 14.90
CA THR A 128 3.87 -27.68 15.18
C THR A 128 3.76 -28.74 14.08
N ALA A 129 4.42 -28.52 12.94
CA ALA A 129 4.52 -29.47 11.82
C ALA A 129 5.66 -30.46 12.05
#